data_AF-A0A821QXP1-F1
#
_entry.id   AF-A0A821QXP1-F1
#
_cell.length_a   1.000
_cell.length_b   1.000
_cell.length_c   1.000
_cell.angle_alpha   90.00
_cell.angle_beta   90.00
_cell.angle_gamma   90.00
#
_symmetry.space_group_name_H-M   'P 1'
#
loop_
_entity.id
_entity.type
_entity.pdbx_description
1 polymer ?
#
loop_
_entity_poly.entity_id
_entity_poly.type
_entity_poly.pdbx_seq_one_letter_code
_entity_poly.pdbx_strand_id
1 'polypeptide(L)'
;AALNLPVTISLGYLEKLTLQVPWKNIYTQSTKASIDGLFLLVVPKTEVEYDAKRDEKEQHEAKMKEVHQIEELRKEQEAQKNAKSSDKNNDTFIERMKLQVIRNLQLSIRNIHVVYEDKSAKPDRPFAFGFTLNYITLHTTTPTWQRTILKEDTSVIHK
;
A
#
# COMPACT_ATOMS: atom_id res chain seq x y z
N ALA A 1 -6.54 2.35 0.62
CA ALA A 1 -7.75 2.27 -0.21
C ALA A 1 -7.34 1.76 -1.59
N ALA A 2 -7.79 0.57 -1.97
CA ALA A 2 -7.65 0.10 -3.34
C ALA A 2 -8.60 0.92 -4.22
N LEU A 3 -8.14 1.35 -5.39
CA LEU A 3 -8.98 2.06 -6.36
C LEU A 3 -10.12 1.12 -6.77
N ASN A 4 -11.37 1.50 -6.50
CA ASN A 4 -12.56 0.72 -6.83
C ASN A 4 -12.88 0.84 -8.33
N LEU A 5 -11.95 0.40 -9.16
CA LEU A 5 -12.03 0.43 -10.62
C LEU A 5 -12.34 -0.99 -11.13
N PRO A 6 -13.10 -1.14 -12.24
CA PRO A 6 -13.40 -2.44 -12.85
C PRO A 6 -12.21 -2.98 -13.66
N VAL A 7 -11.00 -2.85 -13.13
CA VAL A 7 -9.75 -3.29 -13.77
C VAL A 7 -8.88 -4.02 -12.76
N THR A 8 -8.06 -4.94 -13.25
CA THR A 8 -7.06 -5.67 -12.45
C THR A 8 -5.69 -5.59 -13.12
N ILE A 9 -4.64 -5.74 -12.33
CA ILE A 9 -3.26 -5.80 -12.84
C ILE A 9 -3.01 -7.25 -13.27
N SER A 10 -2.80 -7.48 -14.57
CA SER A 10 -2.44 -8.79 -15.11
C SER A 10 -0.95 -9.09 -14.91
N LEU A 11 -0.10 -8.11 -15.22
CA LEU A 11 1.34 -8.20 -15.04
C LEU A 11 1.86 -6.85 -14.54
N GLY A 12 2.82 -6.87 -13.62
CA GLY A 12 3.52 -5.66 -13.22
C GLY A 12 4.91 -5.98 -12.71
N TYR A 13 5.89 -5.16 -13.06
CA TYR A 13 7.25 -5.29 -12.54
C TYR A 13 7.90 -3.93 -12.34
N LEU A 14 8.90 -3.93 -11.45
CA LEU A 14 9.78 -2.81 -11.17
C LEU A 14 11.18 -3.19 -11.61
N GLU A 15 11.87 -2.32 -12.36
CA GLU A 15 13.27 -2.59 -12.70
C GLU A 15 14.17 -2.40 -11.47
N LYS A 16 13.99 -1.29 -10.76
CA LYS A 16 14.79 -0.98 -9.57
C LYS A 16 13.99 -0.26 -8.50
N LEU A 17 14.01 -0.81 -7.30
CA LEU A 17 13.53 -0.16 -6.08
C LEU A 17 14.72 0.12 -5.16
N THR A 18 14.92 1.38 -4.79
CA THR A 18 15.94 1.82 -3.84
C THR A 18 15.28 2.53 -2.68
N LEU A 19 15.54 2.06 -1.45
CA LEU A 19 15.07 2.68 -0.22
C LEU A 19 16.28 3.14 0.60
N GLN A 20 16.36 4.45 0.86
CA GLN A 20 17.39 5.06 1.68
C GLN A 20 16.78 5.50 3.01
N VAL A 21 16.97 4.69 4.06
CA VAL A 21 16.51 4.98 5.42
C VAL A 21 17.66 5.58 6.24
N PRO A 22 17.53 6.81 6.75
CA PRO A 22 18.58 7.46 7.55
C PRO A 22 18.53 7.00 9.00
N TRP A 23 18.90 5.74 9.31
CA TRP A 23 18.78 5.13 10.65
C TRP A 23 19.34 5.98 11.80
N LYS A 24 20.46 6.66 11.58
CA LYS A 24 21.09 7.53 12.59
C LYS A 24 20.34 8.83 12.83
N ASN A 25 19.54 9.27 11.86
CA ASN A 25 18.93 10.60 11.78
C ASN A 25 17.44 10.54 11.39
N ILE A 26 16.71 9.47 11.77
CA ILE A 26 15.31 9.24 11.35
C ILE A 26 14.34 10.36 11.75
N TYR A 27 14.69 11.16 12.77
CA TYR A 27 13.90 12.30 13.23
C TYR A 27 14.24 13.61 12.48
N THR A 28 15.41 13.70 11.85
CA THR A 28 15.91 14.93 11.24
C THR A 28 16.09 14.85 9.73
N GLN A 29 16.16 13.63 9.17
CA GLN A 29 16.32 13.37 7.74
C GLN A 29 15.15 12.53 7.19
N SER A 30 14.76 12.82 5.95
CA SER A 30 13.70 12.09 5.26
C SER A 30 14.19 10.77 4.68
N THR A 31 13.32 9.75 4.76
CA THR A 31 13.49 8.50 4.02
C THR A 31 13.20 8.75 2.54
N LYS A 32 14.11 8.32 1.65
CA LYS A 32 13.93 8.45 0.20
C LYS A 32 13.64 7.08 -0.40
N ALA A 33 12.50 6.94 -1.04
CA ALA A 33 12.18 5.81 -1.91
C ALA A 33 12.32 6.26 -3.37
N SER A 34 13.02 5.48 -4.17
CA SER A 34 13.19 5.72 -5.59
C SER A 34 12.86 4.45 -6.37
N ILE A 35 11.96 4.57 -7.32
CA ILE A 35 11.57 3.53 -8.27
C ILE A 35 12.03 4.00 -9.65
N ASP A 36 12.79 3.15 -10.33
CA ASP A 36 13.18 3.33 -11.73
C ASP A 36 12.59 2.18 -12.53
N GLY A 37 11.81 2.50 -13.56
CA GLY A 37 11.10 1.53 -14.39
C GLY A 37 9.89 0.91 -13.69
N LEU A 38 8.70 1.51 -13.86
CA LEU A 38 7.42 0.95 -13.40
C LEU A 38 6.60 0.54 -14.62
N PHE A 39 6.43 -0.77 -14.82
CA PHE A 39 5.64 -1.32 -15.92
C PHE A 39 4.41 -2.03 -15.39
N LEU A 40 3.23 -1.67 -15.89
CA LEU A 40 1.95 -2.25 -15.51
C LEU A 40 1.14 -2.61 -16.76
N LEU A 41 0.67 -3.86 -16.83
CA LEU A 41 -0.35 -4.35 -17.76
C LEU A 41 -1.66 -4.51 -17.00
N VAL A 42 -2.65 -3.74 -17.38
CA VAL A 42 -3.97 -3.65 -16.76
C VAL A 42 -4.99 -4.28 -17.70
N VAL A 43 -5.88 -5.11 -17.17
CA VAL A 43 -6.94 -5.78 -17.93
C VAL A 43 -8.30 -5.53 -17.26
N PRO A 44 -9.42 -5.57 -17.99
CA PRO A 44 -10.74 -5.47 -17.37
C PRO A 44 -10.94 -6.58 -16.34
N LYS A 45 -11.59 -6.26 -15.23
CA LYS A 45 -12.04 -7.26 -14.27
C LYS A 45 -13.22 -8.00 -14.91
N THR A 46 -12.98 -9.20 -15.42
CA THR A 46 -14.08 -10.10 -15.81
C THR A 46 -14.89 -10.42 -14.57
N GLU A 47 -16.17 -10.03 -14.56
CA GLU A 47 -17.12 -10.56 -13.60
C GLU A 47 -17.11 -12.08 -13.76
N VAL A 48 -16.61 -12.76 -12.72
CA VAL A 48 -16.81 -14.20 -12.59
C VAL A 48 -18.32 -14.38 -12.56
N GLU A 49 -18.86 -15.23 -13.43
CA GLU A 49 -20.29 -15.55 -13.43
C GLU A 49 -20.76 -15.81 -12.00
N TYR A 50 -21.84 -15.13 -11.60
CA TYR A 50 -22.41 -15.24 -10.26
C TYR A 50 -22.85 -16.69 -10.00
N ASP A 51 -22.09 -17.40 -9.16
CA ASP A 51 -22.48 -18.71 -8.64
C ASP A 51 -22.91 -18.55 -7.18
N ALA A 52 -24.22 -18.52 -6.96
CA ALA A 52 -24.84 -18.30 -5.65
C ALA A 52 -24.30 -19.23 -4.55
N LYS A 53 -23.88 -20.47 -4.92
CA LYS A 53 -23.34 -21.44 -3.95
C LYS A 53 -21.92 -21.11 -3.52
N ARG A 54 -21.12 -20.50 -4.40
CA ARG A 54 -19.75 -20.10 -4.10
C ARG A 54 -19.73 -18.85 -3.22
N ASP A 55 -20.59 -17.88 -3.53
CA ASP A 55 -20.70 -16.64 -2.76
C ASP A 55 -21.23 -16.88 -1.35
N GLU A 56 -22.26 -17.72 -1.16
CA GLU A 56 -22.72 -18.09 0.19
C GLU A 56 -21.62 -18.75 1.02
N LYS A 57 -20.81 -19.62 0.38
CA LYS A 57 -19.69 -20.28 1.04
C LYS A 57 -18.58 -19.31 1.39
N GLU A 58 -18.20 -18.42 0.46
CA GLU A 58 -17.19 -17.38 0.70
C GLU A 58 -17.66 -16.39 1.79
N GLN A 59 -18.93 -16.00 1.80
CA GLN A 59 -19.52 -15.15 2.84
C GLN A 59 -19.51 -15.84 4.21
N HIS A 60 -19.88 -17.13 4.26
CA HIS A 60 -19.86 -17.89 5.50
C HIS A 60 -18.43 -18.08 6.01
N GLU A 61 -17.48 -18.41 5.13
CA GLU A 61 -16.06 -18.53 5.48
C GLU A 61 -15.47 -17.20 5.95
N ALA A 62 -15.81 -16.08 5.32
CA ALA A 62 -15.38 -14.76 5.74
C ALA A 62 -15.89 -14.42 7.15
N LYS A 63 -17.18 -14.67 7.40
CA LYS A 63 -17.80 -14.44 8.72
C LYS A 63 -17.19 -15.33 9.80
N MET A 64 -16.93 -16.60 9.49
CA MET A 64 -16.28 -17.52 10.41
C MET A 64 -14.83 -17.14 10.71
N LYS A 65 -14.08 -16.64 9.71
CA LYS A 65 -12.72 -16.13 9.92
C LYS A 65 -12.70 -14.91 10.83
N GLU A 66 -13.65 -13.99 10.67
CA GLU A 66 -13.76 -12.81 11.54
C GLU A 66 -14.06 -13.22 12.98
N VAL A 67 -15.01 -14.14 13.19
CA VAL A 67 -15.30 -14.71 14.52
C VAL A 67 -14.05 -15.37 15.13
N HIS A 68 -13.33 -16.18 14.35
CA HIS A 68 -12.11 -16.85 14.82
C HIS A 68 -11.02 -15.87 15.23
N GLN A 69 -10.78 -14.81 14.45
CA GLN A 69 -9.81 -13.78 14.77
C GLN A 69 -10.16 -13.05 16.08
N ILE A 70 -11.44 -12.76 16.30
CA ILE A 70 -11.91 -12.12 17.54
C ILE A 70 -11.68 -13.06 18.73
N GLU A 71 -11.94 -14.36 18.59
CA GLU A 71 -11.69 -15.35 19.65
C GLU A 71 -10.20 -15.51 19.97
N GLU A 72 -9.33 -15.55 18.96
CA GLU A 72 -7.88 -15.61 19.15
C GLU A 72 -7.36 -14.34 19.85
N LEU A 73 -7.75 -13.16 19.39
CA LEU A 73 -7.39 -11.89 20.04
C LEU A 73 -7.86 -11.85 21.49
N ARG A 74 -9.06 -12.38 21.78
CA ARG A 74 -9.59 -12.43 23.14
C ARG A 74 -8.78 -13.39 24.02
N LYS A 75 -8.41 -14.57 23.52
CA LYS A 75 -7.53 -15.53 24.22
C LYS A 75 -6.14 -14.96 24.46
N GLU A 76 -5.57 -14.27 23.48
CA GLU A 76 -4.28 -13.58 23.61
C GLU A 76 -4.35 -12.45 24.64
N GLN A 77 -5.43 -11.66 24.67
CA GLN A 77 -5.63 -10.62 25.68
C GLN A 77 -5.79 -11.20 27.10
N GLU A 78 -6.48 -12.34 27.24
CA GLU A 78 -6.61 -13.05 28.52
C GLU A 78 -5.26 -13.65 28.96
N ALA A 79 -4.46 -14.21 28.04
CA ALA A 79 -3.10 -14.69 28.31
C ALA A 79 -2.12 -13.56 28.64
N GLN A 80 -2.16 -12.44 27.91
CA GLN A 80 -1.33 -11.25 28.14
C GLN A 80 -1.69 -10.52 29.45
N LYS A 81 -2.92 -10.64 29.98
CA LYS A 81 -3.25 -10.11 31.31
C LYS A 81 -2.47 -10.82 32.43
N ASN A 82 -2.02 -12.05 32.20
CA ASN A 82 -1.26 -12.85 33.17
C ASN A 82 0.28 -12.74 33.02
N ALA A 83 0.81 -12.09 31.98
CA ALA A 83 2.25 -12.08 31.65
C ALA A 83 2.86 -10.68 31.41
N LYS A 84 2.37 -9.62 32.06
CA LYS A 84 2.89 -8.26 31.85
C LYS A 84 4.15 -7.97 32.66
N SER A 85 5.28 -7.74 31.98
CA SER A 85 6.14 -6.59 32.33
C SER A 85 7.26 -6.22 31.33
N SER A 86 7.63 -7.03 30.33
CA SER A 86 8.80 -6.69 29.49
C SER A 86 8.53 -6.26 28.04
N ASP A 87 7.48 -6.76 27.36
CA ASP A 87 7.41 -6.64 25.88
C ASP A 87 6.72 -5.38 25.32
N LYS A 88 5.80 -4.77 26.08
CA LYS A 88 5.00 -3.63 25.58
C LYS A 88 5.81 -2.39 25.20
N ASN A 89 6.97 -2.19 25.83
CA ASN A 89 7.80 -1.02 25.57
C ASN A 89 8.54 -1.12 24.23
N ASN A 90 8.90 -2.32 23.79
CA ASN A 90 9.68 -2.51 22.57
C ASN A 90 8.81 -2.37 21.31
N ASP A 91 7.59 -2.93 21.35
CA ASP A 91 6.60 -2.77 20.28
C ASP A 91 6.24 -1.30 20.05
N THR A 92 6.02 -0.54 21.13
CA THR A 92 5.70 0.89 21.05
C THR A 92 6.81 1.71 20.37
N PHE A 93 8.08 1.35 20.60
CA PHE A 93 9.22 2.04 20.00
C PHE A 93 9.34 1.73 18.49
N ILE A 94 9.20 0.46 18.10
CA ILE A 94 9.25 0.03 16.70
C ILE A 94 8.10 0.64 15.89
N GLU A 95 6.90 0.72 16.46
CA GLU A 95 5.75 1.37 15.83
C GLU A 95 6.00 2.85 15.55
N ARG A 96 6.52 3.60 16.53
CA ARG A 96 6.89 5.02 16.35
C ARG A 96 7.94 5.20 15.26
N MET A 97 8.91 4.29 15.19
CA MET A 97 9.93 4.30 14.14
C MET A 97 9.33 4.05 12.74
N LYS A 98 8.45 3.05 12.61
CA LYS A 98 7.74 2.77 11.34
C LYS A 98 6.92 3.97 10.88
N LEU A 99 6.16 4.57 11.80
CA LEU A 99 5.37 5.77 11.53
C LEU A 99 6.25 6.92 11.06
N GLN A 100 7.38 7.16 11.72
CA GLN A 100 8.33 8.21 11.34
C GLN A 100 8.91 7.99 9.94
N VAL A 101 9.25 6.75 9.58
CA VAL A 101 9.74 6.39 8.25
C VAL A 101 8.69 6.67 7.16
N ILE A 102 7.43 6.28 7.40
CA ILE A 102 6.32 6.49 6.46
C ILE A 102 5.98 7.99 6.31
N ARG A 103 6.01 8.72 7.42
CA ARG A 103 5.64 10.13 7.50
C ARG A 103 6.55 11.02 6.66
N ASN A 104 7.86 10.82 6.80
CA ASN A 104 8.87 11.57 6.07
C ASN A 104 9.35 10.84 4.81
N LEU A 105 8.55 9.91 4.28
CA LEU A 105 8.83 9.23 3.02
C LEU A 105 8.65 10.19 1.85
N GLN A 106 9.75 10.45 1.15
CA GLN A 106 9.78 11.10 -0.15
C GLN A 106 9.90 10.02 -1.22
N LEU A 107 9.03 10.06 -2.22
CA LEU A 107 8.96 9.04 -3.27
C LEU A 107 9.28 9.67 -4.62
N SER A 108 10.15 9.04 -5.39
CA SER A 108 10.40 9.38 -6.80
C SER A 108 10.17 8.13 -7.63
N ILE A 109 9.31 8.20 -8.62
CA ILE A 109 9.07 7.13 -9.59
C ILE A 109 9.46 7.67 -10.96
N ARG A 110 10.28 6.94 -11.70
CA ARG A 110 10.73 7.28 -13.05
C ARG A 110 10.37 6.17 -14.03
N ASN A 111 10.29 6.53 -15.31
CA ASN A 111 10.04 5.59 -16.40
C ASN A 111 8.79 4.74 -16.15
N ILE A 112 7.63 5.43 -16.07
CA ILE A 112 6.35 4.78 -15.79
C ILE A 112 5.67 4.46 -17.11
N HIS A 113 5.28 3.20 -17.27
CA HIS A 113 4.57 2.69 -18.43
C HIS A 113 3.36 1.89 -17.94
N VAL A 114 2.16 2.37 -18.28
CA VAL A 114 0.92 1.67 -17.97
C VAL A 114 0.21 1.37 -19.27
N VAL A 115 -0.04 0.09 -19.53
CA VAL A 115 -0.75 -0.40 -20.70
C VAL A 115 -2.03 -1.06 -20.22
N TYR A 116 -3.15 -0.62 -20.76
CA TYR A 116 -4.42 -1.29 -20.65
C TYR A 116 -4.66 -2.16 -21.89
N GLU A 117 -5.04 -3.42 -21.68
CA GLU A 117 -5.35 -4.38 -22.71
C GLU A 117 -6.74 -4.97 -22.46
N ASP A 118 -7.61 -4.89 -23.47
CA ASP A 118 -8.97 -5.42 -23.41
C ASP A 118 -9.22 -6.42 -24.55
N LYS A 119 -9.43 -7.67 -24.13
CA LYS A 119 -9.84 -8.80 -24.99
C LYS A 119 -11.26 -9.25 -24.70
N SER A 120 -11.87 -8.71 -23.65
CA SER A 120 -13.13 -9.19 -23.07
C SER A 120 -14.33 -8.46 -23.68
N ALA A 121 -14.22 -7.15 -23.92
CA ALA A 121 -15.33 -6.37 -24.43
C ALA A 121 -15.67 -6.67 -25.90
N LYS A 122 -14.67 -6.99 -26.73
CA LYS A 122 -14.82 -7.38 -28.14
C LYS A 122 -13.79 -8.45 -28.53
N PRO A 123 -14.14 -9.74 -28.40
CA PRO A 123 -13.23 -10.85 -28.73
C PRO A 123 -12.71 -10.79 -30.17
N ASP A 124 -13.54 -10.34 -31.11
CA ASP A 124 -13.17 -10.22 -32.53
C ASP A 124 -12.24 -9.03 -32.84
N ARG A 125 -12.10 -8.09 -31.91
CA ARG A 125 -11.25 -6.90 -32.08
C ARG A 125 -10.66 -6.47 -30.73
N PRO A 126 -9.63 -7.19 -30.23
CA PRO A 126 -8.92 -6.76 -29.03
C PRO A 126 -8.25 -5.41 -29.28
N PHE A 127 -8.18 -4.58 -28.24
CA PHE A 127 -7.50 -3.29 -28.31
C PHE A 127 -6.64 -3.08 -27.07
N ALA A 128 -5.62 -2.24 -27.23
CA ALA A 128 -4.78 -1.80 -26.14
C ALA A 128 -4.53 -0.30 -26.26
N PHE A 129 -4.44 0.37 -25.13
CA PHE A 129 -3.99 1.75 -25.03
C PHE A 129 -3.11 1.88 -23.80
N GLY A 130 -2.16 2.81 -23.82
CA GLY A 130 -1.28 3.01 -22.69
C GLY A 130 -0.84 4.45 -22.58
N PHE A 131 -0.34 4.80 -21.40
CA PHE A 131 0.28 6.08 -21.16
C PHE A 131 1.66 5.85 -20.53
N THR A 132 2.56 6.77 -20.87
CA THR A 132 3.92 6.79 -20.35
C THR A 132 4.15 8.10 -19.63
N LEU A 133 4.81 8.04 -18.48
CA LEU A 133 5.13 9.22 -17.70
C LEU A 133 6.60 9.18 -17.30
N ASN A 134 7.32 10.27 -17.60
CA ASN A 134 8.76 10.33 -17.36
C ASN A 134 9.09 10.23 -15.86
N TYR A 135 8.40 11.02 -15.02
CA TYR A 135 8.58 10.97 -13.58
C TYR A 135 7.35 11.43 -12.80
N ILE A 136 7.19 10.87 -11.60
CA ILE A 136 6.33 11.36 -10.52
C ILE A 136 7.20 11.52 -9.29
N THR A 137 7.08 12.66 -8.60
CA THR A 137 7.73 12.87 -7.31
C THR A 137 6.71 13.29 -6.27
N LEU A 138 6.77 12.65 -5.11
CA LEU A 138 5.98 12.96 -3.93
C LEU A 138 6.93 13.47 -2.85
N HIS A 139 6.74 14.71 -2.42
CA HIS A 139 7.58 15.35 -1.41
C HIS A 139 6.72 15.88 -0.29
N THR A 140 7.19 15.75 0.95
CA THR A 140 6.55 16.41 2.08
C THR A 140 6.73 17.93 1.96
N THR A 141 5.63 18.67 2.11
CA THR A 141 5.58 20.13 2.00
C THR A 141 5.02 20.78 3.26
N THR A 142 5.24 22.08 3.41
CA THR A 142 4.53 22.95 4.36
C THR A 142 3.15 23.33 3.80
N PRO A 143 2.24 23.92 4.61
CA PRO A 143 1.00 24.51 4.11
C PRO A 143 1.19 25.56 3.00
N THR A 144 2.39 26.14 2.92
CA THR A 144 2.80 27.11 1.90
C THR A 144 3.48 26.48 0.68
N TRP A 145 3.39 25.16 0.52
CA TRP A 145 3.99 24.39 -0.58
C TRP A 145 5.52 24.44 -0.67
N GLN A 146 6.21 24.77 0.43
CA GLN A 146 7.66 24.69 0.50
C GLN A 146 8.09 23.29 0.96
N ARG A 147 9.09 22.71 0.29
CA ARG A 147 9.62 21.39 0.63
C ARG A 147 10.22 21.41 2.03
N THR A 148 9.78 20.51 2.91
CA THR A 148 10.27 20.44 4.29
C THR A 148 10.32 19.01 4.80
N ILE A 149 11.04 18.82 5.91
CA ILE A 149 11.03 17.60 6.70
C ILE A 149 10.14 17.86 7.91
N LEU A 150 9.16 16.99 8.16
CA LEU A 150 8.29 17.13 9.33
C LEU A 150 9.12 16.82 10.58
N LYS A 151 9.38 17.87 11.37
CA LYS A 151 10.12 17.79 12.63
C LYS A 151 9.21 17.62 13.86
N GLU A 152 7.94 17.99 13.76
CA GLU A 152 6.97 18.01 14.87
C GLU A 152 5.75 17.14 14.55
N ASP A 153 5.09 16.53 15.54
CA ASP A 153 3.82 15.81 15.38
C ASP A 153 2.68 16.77 14.99
N THR A 154 2.32 16.71 13.70
CA THR A 154 1.24 17.48 13.09
C THR A 154 0.21 16.51 12.54
N SER A 155 -1.06 16.78 12.80
CA SER A 155 -2.18 15.94 12.39
C SER A 155 -2.39 15.92 10.87
N VAL A 156 -1.88 16.93 10.16
CA VAL A 156 -2.03 17.09 8.71
C VAL A 156 -0.65 17.03 8.05
N ILE A 157 -0.52 16.17 7.04
CA ILE A 157 0.68 16.02 6.22
C ILE A 157 0.35 16.55 4.83
N HIS A 158 1.08 17.58 4.38
CA HIS A 158 0.99 18.08 3.01
C HIS A 158 2.00 17.34 2.12
N LYS A 159 1.57 16.86 0.95
CA LYS A 159 2.40 16.15 -0.03
C LYS A 159 2.12 16.63 -1.45
#